data_AF-A0A2H0SVM2-F1
#
_entry.id   AF-A0A2H0SVM2-F1
#
_cell.length_a   1.000
_cell.length_b   1.000
_cell.length_c   1.000
_cell.angle_alpha   90.00
_cell.angle_beta   90.00
_cell.angle_gamma   90.00
#
_symmetry.space_group_name_H-M   'P 1'
#
loop_
_entity.id
_entity.type
_entity.pdbx_description
1 polymer ?
#
loop_
_entity_poly.entity_id
_entity_poly.type
_entity_poly.pdbx_seq_one_letter_code
_entity_poly.pdbx_strand_id
1 'polypeptide(L)'
;MTFAPFVIKITSVNKRGFTLIELLIVVSILGILAVIALVMNPLEQIQRSKDVAVIMTAEQTYTAFQRSQSFNQFPLSTSYTGVQLASEEGQEILDKLESTKEIKSSFSNREQMDDVYLTYNEPEDKMILCFKLKSNAYKTPFYSTYTSDGQLQENCTPGTCFACLFDEEYQPIPSVEPSSSPTPSPSPSPSFSPSPTPIQATGWLRADTSNNCNEFCATKSLTCSNTPSSCPAYCGSTSGYAQIEATWATWYSSPIDPVTKETCWGSGSCSTSFQWKPLWAYNARCCCR
;
A
#
# COMPACT_ATOMS: atom_id res chain seq x y z
N MET A 1 24.23 -37.47 32.08
CA MET A 1 23.90 -36.04 32.28
C MET A 1 23.15 -35.93 33.61
N THR A 2 23.85 -35.52 34.65
CA THR A 2 23.36 -35.43 36.03
C THR A 2 22.83 -34.03 36.28
N PHE A 3 21.52 -33.88 36.46
CA PHE A 3 20.87 -32.61 36.79
C PHE A 3 21.08 -32.30 38.28
N ALA A 4 21.81 -31.21 38.57
CA ALA A 4 21.93 -30.69 39.92
C ALA A 4 20.64 -29.91 40.29
N PRO A 5 20.07 -30.12 41.48
CA PRO A 5 18.89 -29.39 41.92
C PRO A 5 19.26 -27.94 42.24
N PHE A 6 18.69 -27.00 41.48
CA PHE A 6 18.80 -25.57 41.74
C PHE A 6 17.90 -25.20 42.93
N VAL A 7 18.47 -25.19 44.14
CA VAL A 7 17.77 -24.76 45.36
C VAL A 7 17.75 -23.23 45.39
N ILE A 8 16.60 -22.63 45.06
CA ILE A 8 16.38 -21.19 45.21
C ILE A 8 16.23 -20.88 46.70
N LYS A 9 17.27 -20.29 47.27
CA LYS A 9 17.26 -19.78 48.65
C LYS A 9 16.49 -18.46 48.67
N ILE A 10 15.22 -18.49 49.03
CA ILE A 10 14.40 -17.28 49.18
C ILE A 10 14.89 -16.54 50.43
N THR A 11 15.69 -15.50 50.25
CA THR A 11 16.11 -14.61 51.32
C THR A 11 14.91 -13.75 51.76
N SER A 12 14.74 -13.62 53.08
CA SER A 12 13.70 -12.82 53.71
C SER A 12 13.84 -11.34 53.32
N VAL A 13 13.10 -10.90 52.31
CA VAL A 13 12.99 -9.49 51.93
C VAL A 13 12.22 -8.75 53.02
N ASN A 14 12.76 -7.61 53.47
CA ASN A 14 12.15 -6.73 54.45
C ASN A 14 10.70 -6.41 54.05
N LYS A 15 9.73 -6.86 54.87
CA LYS A 15 8.29 -6.63 54.67
C LYS A 15 7.94 -5.17 54.97
N ARG A 16 8.30 -4.25 54.08
CA ARG A 16 7.64 -2.94 54.04
C ARG A 16 6.33 -3.15 53.29
N GLY A 17 5.21 -2.98 54.00
CA GLY A 17 3.89 -3.14 53.41
C GLY A 17 3.68 -2.15 52.28
N PHE A 18 3.22 -2.63 51.12
CA PHE A 18 2.71 -1.77 50.07
C PHE A 18 1.61 -0.89 50.64
N THR A 19 1.69 0.41 50.41
CA THR A 19 0.65 1.32 50.87
C THR A 19 -0.62 1.10 50.04
N LEU A 20 -1.79 1.17 50.66
CA LEU A 20 -3.07 0.98 49.96
C LEU A 20 -3.22 1.98 48.79
N ILE A 21 -2.74 3.20 48.99
CA ILE A 21 -2.78 4.26 47.98
C ILE A 21 -1.89 3.95 46.76
N GLU A 22 -0.74 3.31 46.97
CA GLU A 22 0.18 2.92 45.90
C GLU A 22 -0.42 1.83 45.03
N LEU A 23 -1.08 0.84 45.63
CA LEU A 23 -1.79 -0.19 44.87
C LEU A 23 -2.97 0.42 44.09
N LEU A 24 -3.70 1.36 44.68
CA LEU A 24 -4.83 2.04 44.04
C LEU A 24 -4.38 2.83 42.79
N ILE A 25 -3.27 3.58 42.89
CA ILE A 25 -2.73 4.32 41.76
C ILE A 25 -2.30 3.37 40.63
N VAL A 26 -1.61 2.26 40.95
CA VAL A 26 -1.17 1.29 39.94
C VAL A 26 -2.35 0.68 39.18
N VAL A 27 -3.40 0.23 39.88
CA VAL A 27 -4.57 -0.33 39.18
C VAL A 27 -5.32 0.72 38.37
N SER A 28 -5.33 1.99 38.82
CA SER A 28 -5.93 3.09 38.04
C SER A 28 -5.17 3.37 36.75
N ILE A 29 -3.82 3.37 36.79
CA ILE A 29 -2.97 3.56 35.60
C ILE A 29 -3.12 2.38 34.64
N LEU A 30 -3.10 1.14 35.16
CA LEU A 30 -3.33 -0.06 34.35
C LEU A 30 -4.72 -0.05 33.69
N GLY A 31 -5.74 0.46 34.38
CA GLY A 31 -7.09 0.62 33.81
C GLY A 31 -7.12 1.57 32.61
N ILE A 32 -6.46 2.73 32.71
CA ILE A 32 -6.40 3.71 31.62
C ILE A 32 -5.62 3.14 30.43
N LEU A 33 -4.47 2.50 30.67
CA LEU A 33 -3.65 1.90 29.61
C LEU A 33 -4.38 0.77 28.87
N ALA A 34 -5.14 -0.05 29.59
CA ALA A 34 -5.92 -1.13 28.99
C ALA A 34 -7.00 -0.62 28.01
N VAL A 35 -7.66 0.50 28.33
CA VAL A 35 -8.68 1.09 27.44
C VAL A 35 -8.06 1.59 26.14
N ILE A 36 -6.91 2.27 26.20
CA ILE A 36 -6.21 2.77 25.00
C ILE A 36 -5.77 1.59 24.12
N ALA A 37 -5.26 0.52 24.74
CA ALA A 37 -4.81 -0.67 24.02
C ALA A 37 -5.96 -1.40 23.30
N LEU A 38 -7.22 -1.29 23.76
CA LEU A 38 -8.38 -1.90 23.10
C LEU A 38 -8.83 -1.14 21.84
N VAL A 39 -8.48 0.14 21.72
CA VAL A 39 -8.84 0.95 20.54
C VAL A 39 -8.02 0.53 19.31
N MET A 40 -6.78 0.10 19.52
CA MET A 40 -5.93 -0.48 18.49
C MET A 40 -6.23 -1.99 18.45
N ASN A 41 -6.68 -2.53 17.32
CA ASN A 41 -6.82 -3.98 17.19
C ASN A 41 -5.42 -4.60 17.01
N PRO A 42 -4.79 -5.18 18.06
CA PRO A 42 -3.39 -5.64 17.98
C PRO A 42 -3.25 -6.80 17.00
N LEU A 43 -4.32 -7.58 16.82
CA LEU A 43 -4.35 -8.70 15.89
C LEU A 43 -4.28 -8.20 14.44
N GLU A 44 -4.99 -7.11 14.12
CA GLU A 44 -4.95 -6.47 12.81
C GLU A 44 -3.54 -5.93 12.49
N GLN A 45 -2.85 -5.36 13.49
CA GLN A 45 -1.49 -4.87 13.30
C GLN A 45 -0.49 -6.00 12.99
N ILE A 46 -0.63 -7.15 13.66
CA ILE A 46 0.18 -8.34 13.38
C ILE A 46 -0.13 -8.92 11.99
N GLN A 47 -1.40 -8.95 11.60
CA GLN A 47 -1.78 -9.40 10.25
C GLN A 47 -1.21 -8.47 9.19
N ARG A 48 -1.27 -7.17 9.41
CA ARG A 48 -0.69 -6.18 8.51
C ARG A 48 0.82 -6.35 8.33
N SER A 49 1.56 -6.62 9.41
CA SER A 49 3.01 -6.85 9.31
C SER A 49 3.33 -8.15 8.58
N LYS A 50 2.54 -9.21 8.76
CA LYS A 50 2.66 -10.46 7.99
C LYS A 50 2.36 -10.24 6.51
N ASP A 51 1.30 -9.52 6.19
CA ASP A 51 0.92 -9.19 4.81
C ASP A 51 2.00 -8.39 4.09
N VAL A 52 2.63 -7.42 4.76
CA VAL A 52 3.79 -6.69 4.21
C VAL A 52 4.95 -7.65 3.92
N ALA A 53 5.22 -8.63 4.79
CA ALA A 53 6.27 -9.62 4.55
C ALA A 53 5.94 -10.53 3.35
N VAL A 54 4.67 -10.91 3.16
CA VAL A 54 4.20 -11.69 2.00
C VAL A 54 4.38 -10.89 0.71
N ILE A 55 3.94 -9.62 0.69
CA ILE A 55 4.10 -8.72 -0.47
C ILE A 55 5.59 -8.59 -0.86
N MET A 56 6.45 -8.29 0.12
CA MET A 56 7.89 -8.15 -0.13
C MET A 56 8.52 -9.43 -0.66
N THR A 57 8.07 -10.59 -0.18
CA THR A 57 8.55 -11.89 -0.64
C THR A 57 8.08 -12.16 -2.06
N ALA A 58 6.80 -11.87 -2.37
CA ALA A 58 6.26 -12.00 -3.71
C ALA A 58 6.99 -11.10 -4.72
N GLU A 59 7.27 -9.84 -4.37
CA GLU A 59 8.03 -8.91 -5.22
C GLU A 59 9.48 -9.39 -5.46
N GLN A 60 10.14 -9.93 -4.43
CA GLN A 60 11.49 -10.44 -4.55
C GLN A 60 11.56 -11.70 -5.41
N THR A 61 10.61 -12.62 -5.23
CA THR A 61 10.47 -13.79 -6.11
C THR A 61 10.14 -13.35 -7.54
N TYR A 62 9.26 -12.37 -7.70
CA TYR A 62 8.89 -11.84 -9.02
C TYR A 62 10.11 -11.31 -9.78
N THR A 63 10.87 -10.42 -9.14
CA THR A 63 12.06 -9.82 -9.73
C THR A 63 13.20 -10.83 -9.95
N ALA A 64 13.35 -11.83 -9.09
CA ALA A 64 14.30 -12.92 -9.29
C ALA A 64 13.98 -13.74 -10.54
N PHE A 65 12.69 -14.06 -10.75
CA PHE A 65 12.25 -14.73 -11.95
C PHE A 65 12.45 -13.89 -13.20
N GLN A 66 12.05 -12.61 -13.18
CA GLN A 66 12.23 -11.72 -14.33
C GLN A 66 13.70 -11.62 -14.78
N ARG A 67 14.64 -11.61 -13.82
CA ARG A 67 16.08 -11.66 -14.10
C ARG A 67 16.52 -13.00 -14.65
N SER A 68 16.05 -14.10 -14.08
CA SER A 68 16.42 -15.44 -14.54
C SER A 68 15.96 -15.71 -15.99
N GLN A 69 14.79 -15.17 -16.37
CA GLN A 69 14.30 -15.18 -17.76
C GLN A 69 15.15 -14.31 -18.69
N SER A 70 15.57 -13.13 -18.23
CA SER A 70 16.44 -12.24 -19.03
C SER A 70 17.77 -12.90 -19.42
N PHE A 71 18.26 -13.87 -18.62
CA PHE A 71 19.47 -14.63 -18.92
C PHE A 71 19.21 -15.99 -19.61
N ASN A 72 17.96 -16.34 -19.91
CA ASN A 72 17.55 -17.65 -20.42
C ASN A 72 18.08 -18.82 -19.56
N GLN A 73 18.28 -18.58 -18.26
CA GLN A 73 18.80 -19.57 -17.31
C GLN A 73 17.66 -20.37 -16.66
N PHE A 74 16.42 -19.97 -16.90
CA PHE A 74 15.23 -20.54 -16.26
C PHE A 74 14.15 -20.94 -17.26
N PRO A 75 14.43 -21.79 -18.27
CA PRO A 75 13.37 -22.28 -19.13
C PRO A 75 12.40 -23.12 -18.29
N LEU A 76 11.24 -22.54 -17.98
CA LEU A 76 10.07 -23.30 -17.56
C LEU A 76 9.46 -23.86 -18.85
N SER A 77 9.59 -25.16 -19.04
CA SER A 77 9.08 -25.88 -20.22
C SER A 77 7.65 -26.42 -20.01
N THR A 78 7.02 -26.01 -18.91
CA THR A 78 5.69 -26.45 -18.52
C THR A 78 4.94 -25.24 -17.99
N SER A 79 3.69 -25.08 -18.46
CA SER A 79 2.79 -24.10 -17.89
C SER A 79 2.36 -24.52 -16.49
N TYR A 80 2.31 -23.56 -15.58
CA TYR A 80 1.85 -23.73 -14.20
C TYR A 80 0.64 -22.82 -13.98
N THR A 81 -0.37 -23.30 -13.27
CA THR A 81 -1.58 -22.50 -12.99
C THR A 81 -1.94 -22.61 -11.53
N GLY A 82 -1.85 -21.49 -10.81
CA GLY A 82 -2.22 -21.41 -9.40
C GLY A 82 -1.36 -22.27 -8.47
N VAL A 83 -0.09 -22.53 -8.81
CA VAL A 83 0.78 -23.37 -8.00
C VAL A 83 1.22 -22.61 -6.76
N GLN A 84 0.87 -23.13 -5.59
CA GLN A 84 1.30 -22.55 -4.32
C GLN A 84 2.81 -22.70 -4.16
N LEU A 85 3.54 -21.64 -3.81
CA LEU A 85 5.01 -21.68 -3.69
C LEU A 85 5.51 -22.57 -2.54
N ALA A 86 4.66 -22.82 -1.54
CA ALA A 86 4.96 -23.76 -0.46
C ALA A 86 4.74 -25.23 -0.83
N SER A 87 4.13 -25.53 -2.00
CA SER A 87 3.95 -26.91 -2.46
C SER A 87 5.29 -27.51 -2.92
N GLU A 88 5.35 -28.83 -3.08
CA GLU A 88 6.54 -29.52 -3.61
C GLU A 88 6.94 -28.97 -4.99
N GLU A 89 5.97 -28.77 -5.89
CA GLU A 89 6.19 -28.15 -7.20
C GLU A 89 6.72 -26.71 -7.09
N GLY A 90 6.19 -25.93 -6.14
CA GLY A 90 6.66 -24.57 -5.86
C GLY A 90 8.09 -24.53 -5.33
N GLN A 91 8.47 -25.49 -4.49
CA GLN A 91 9.82 -25.61 -3.96
C GLN A 91 10.83 -26.00 -5.04
N GLU A 92 10.47 -26.86 -6.00
CA GLU A 92 11.35 -27.16 -7.15
C GLU A 92 11.68 -25.90 -7.96
N ILE A 93 10.69 -25.02 -8.15
CA ILE A 93 10.87 -23.73 -8.83
C ILE A 93 11.81 -22.82 -8.02
N LEU A 94 11.61 -22.74 -6.70
CA LEU A 94 12.44 -21.93 -5.81
C LEU A 94 13.87 -22.46 -5.71
N ASP A 95 14.07 -23.77 -5.63
CA ASP A 95 15.39 -24.42 -5.61
C ASP A 95 16.15 -24.13 -6.91
N LYS A 96 15.44 -24.12 -8.04
CA LYS A 96 16.04 -23.75 -9.33
C LYS A 96 16.41 -22.25 -9.36
N LEU A 97 15.59 -21.35 -8.81
CA LEU A 97 15.94 -19.92 -8.65
C LEU A 97 17.10 -19.71 -7.67
N GLU A 98 17.21 -20.54 -6.63
CA GLU A 98 18.33 -20.52 -5.69
C GLU A 98 19.62 -21.03 -6.36
N SER A 99 19.52 -22.09 -7.18
CA SER A 99 20.65 -22.66 -7.93
C SER A 99 21.27 -21.66 -8.92
N THR A 100 20.45 -20.78 -9.49
CA THR A 100 20.87 -19.68 -10.37
C THR A 100 21.37 -18.45 -9.60
N LYS A 101 21.26 -18.46 -8.25
CA LYS A 101 21.62 -17.36 -7.35
C LYS A 101 20.80 -16.09 -7.54
N GLU A 102 19.61 -16.20 -8.12
CA GLU A 102 18.70 -15.06 -8.30
C GLU A 102 17.92 -14.75 -7.02
N ILE A 103 17.72 -15.76 -6.16
CA ILE A 103 17.09 -15.62 -4.85
C ILE A 103 18.01 -16.15 -3.74
N LYS A 104 17.91 -15.56 -2.54
CA LYS A 104 18.64 -16.03 -1.35
C LYS A 104 17.91 -17.21 -0.71
N SER A 105 18.67 -18.17 -0.16
CA SER A 105 18.14 -19.31 0.60
C SER A 105 17.28 -18.95 1.83
N SER A 106 17.36 -17.71 2.31
CA SER A 106 16.50 -17.21 3.38
C SER A 106 15.07 -16.93 2.93
N PHE A 107 14.76 -17.05 1.63
CA PHE A 107 13.41 -16.90 1.08
C PHE A 107 12.70 -18.23 0.88
N SER A 108 13.41 -19.31 0.55
CA SER A 108 12.80 -20.62 0.28
C SER A 108 12.09 -21.24 1.49
N ASN A 109 12.54 -20.93 2.71
CA ASN A 109 12.13 -21.65 3.92
C ASN A 109 11.13 -20.89 4.82
N ARG A 110 10.21 -20.11 4.23
CA ARG A 110 9.29 -19.26 5.01
C ARG A 110 7.85 -19.77 4.96
N GLU A 111 7.23 -19.87 6.14
CA GLU A 111 5.76 -19.98 6.33
C GLU A 111 4.96 -18.91 5.55
N GLN A 112 5.64 -17.84 5.11
CA GLN A 112 5.06 -16.73 4.35
C GLN A 112 4.77 -17.09 2.89
N MET A 113 5.30 -18.21 2.38
CA MET A 113 5.04 -18.69 1.02
C MET A 113 3.75 -19.49 0.89
N ASP A 114 3.14 -19.88 2.00
CA ASP A 114 1.83 -20.58 2.01
C ASP A 114 0.74 -19.73 1.36
N ASP A 115 0.87 -18.41 1.39
CA ASP A 115 -0.13 -17.49 0.83
C ASP A 115 0.25 -16.98 -0.57
N VAL A 116 1.30 -17.51 -1.21
CA VAL A 116 1.77 -17.06 -2.53
C VAL A 116 1.60 -18.17 -3.58
N TYR A 117 1.07 -17.79 -4.73
CA TYR A 117 0.66 -18.64 -5.84
C TYR A 117 1.29 -18.14 -7.13
N LEU A 118 1.80 -19.06 -7.93
CA LEU A 118 2.47 -18.81 -9.19
C LEU A 118 1.62 -19.35 -10.33
N THR A 119 1.44 -18.51 -11.35
CA THR A 119 0.93 -18.91 -12.65
C THR A 119 1.96 -18.52 -13.71
N TYR A 120 2.31 -19.46 -14.57
CA TYR A 120 3.22 -19.26 -15.68
C TYR A 120 2.60 -19.87 -16.93
N ASN A 121 2.49 -19.09 -18.00
CA ASN A 121 1.86 -19.51 -19.24
C ASN A 121 2.86 -19.56 -20.39
N GLU A 122 3.08 -20.75 -20.95
CA GLU A 122 3.79 -20.97 -22.20
C GLU A 122 2.75 -21.02 -23.34
N PRO A 123 2.86 -20.21 -24.41
CA PRO A 123 4.08 -19.63 -24.96
C PRO A 123 4.31 -18.14 -24.69
N GLU A 124 3.44 -17.50 -23.91
CA GLU A 124 3.48 -16.04 -23.72
C GLU A 124 4.67 -15.56 -22.87
N ASP A 125 5.38 -16.49 -22.23
CA ASP A 125 6.45 -16.21 -21.25
C ASP A 125 5.97 -15.24 -20.15
N LYS A 126 4.68 -15.33 -19.82
CA LYS A 126 4.02 -14.45 -18.86
C LYS A 126 3.96 -15.15 -17.51
N MET A 127 4.59 -14.53 -16.53
CA MET A 127 4.48 -14.95 -15.14
C MET A 127 3.54 -14.02 -14.37
N ILE A 128 2.71 -14.63 -13.53
CA ILE A 128 1.81 -13.95 -12.61
C ILE A 128 2.05 -14.53 -11.22
N LEU A 129 2.36 -13.68 -10.25
CA LEU A 129 2.46 -14.05 -8.84
C LEU A 129 1.29 -13.46 -8.07
N CYS A 130 0.41 -14.32 -7.59
CA CYS A 130 -0.76 -13.95 -6.80
C CYS A 130 -0.54 -14.28 -5.33
N PHE A 131 -1.05 -13.47 -4.41
CA PHE A 131 -0.93 -13.73 -2.99
C PHE A 131 -2.16 -13.31 -2.20
N LYS A 132 -2.37 -13.99 -1.08
CA LYS A 132 -3.54 -13.83 -0.22
C LYS A 132 -3.22 -12.95 0.99
N LEU A 133 -3.92 -11.83 1.10
CA LEU A 133 -3.77 -10.89 2.21
C LEU A 133 -4.82 -11.18 3.31
N LYS A 134 -4.38 -11.21 4.57
CA LYS A 134 -5.22 -11.58 5.71
C LYS A 134 -5.80 -10.36 6.44
N SER A 135 -5.04 -9.26 6.49
CA SER A 135 -5.43 -7.99 7.10
C SER A 135 -6.62 -7.37 6.37
N ASN A 136 -7.57 -6.85 7.14
CA ASN A 136 -8.71 -6.11 6.62
C ASN A 136 -8.29 -4.81 5.91
N ALA A 137 -7.13 -4.24 6.28
CA ALA A 137 -6.59 -3.04 5.63
C ALA A 137 -6.36 -3.22 4.12
N TYR A 138 -6.09 -4.44 3.66
CA TYR A 138 -5.81 -4.74 2.26
C TYR A 138 -6.97 -5.43 1.51
N LYS A 139 -8.11 -5.69 2.16
CA LYS A 139 -9.29 -6.32 1.54
C LYS A 139 -10.12 -5.38 0.67
N THR A 140 -9.63 -4.18 0.38
CA THR A 140 -10.38 -3.25 -0.48
C THR A 140 -10.40 -3.77 -1.92
N PRO A 141 -11.48 -3.56 -2.68
CA PRO A 141 -11.65 -4.06 -4.05
C PRO A 141 -10.61 -3.53 -5.05
N PHE A 142 -9.72 -2.63 -4.66
CA PHE A 142 -8.63 -2.16 -5.52
C PHE A 142 -7.40 -3.07 -5.51
N TYR A 143 -7.19 -3.85 -4.44
CA TYR A 143 -5.97 -4.64 -4.29
C TYR A 143 -6.21 -6.14 -4.45
N SER A 144 -7.43 -6.63 -4.19
CA SER A 144 -7.73 -8.06 -4.20
C SER A 144 -8.93 -8.38 -5.09
N THR A 145 -8.71 -8.44 -6.40
CA THR A 145 -9.76 -8.77 -7.40
C THR A 145 -9.40 -9.95 -8.27
N TYR A 146 -8.34 -10.69 -7.94
CA TYR A 146 -7.87 -11.79 -8.76
C TYR A 146 -8.11 -13.13 -8.09
N THR A 147 -8.15 -14.19 -8.89
CA THR A 147 -8.04 -15.58 -8.43
C THR A 147 -6.58 -15.93 -8.15
N SER A 148 -6.32 -17.10 -7.55
CA SER A 148 -4.96 -17.65 -7.38
C SER A 148 -4.21 -17.79 -8.70
N ASP A 149 -4.95 -17.87 -9.80
CA ASP A 149 -4.46 -18.13 -11.14
C ASP A 149 -4.27 -16.82 -11.94
N GLY A 150 -4.50 -15.66 -11.31
CA GLY A 150 -4.36 -14.35 -11.95
C GLY A 150 -5.55 -13.90 -12.80
N GLN A 151 -6.68 -14.60 -12.74
CA GLN A 151 -7.88 -14.20 -13.50
C GLN A 151 -8.67 -13.13 -12.72
N LEU A 152 -9.18 -12.12 -13.42
CA LEU A 152 -10.01 -11.08 -12.80
C LEU A 152 -11.35 -11.68 -12.34
N GLN A 153 -11.73 -11.40 -11.10
CA GLN A 153 -12.98 -11.83 -10.47
C GLN A 153 -13.77 -10.59 -10.01
N GLU A 154 -14.87 -10.29 -10.71
CA GLU A 154 -15.70 -9.10 -10.45
C GLU A 154 -16.41 -9.13 -9.08
N ASN A 155 -16.77 -10.33 -8.62
CA ASN A 155 -17.50 -10.54 -7.36
C ASN A 155 -16.62 -11.27 -6.36
N CYS A 156 -15.75 -10.50 -5.75
CA CYS A 156 -14.73 -11.00 -4.87
C CYS A 156 -15.25 -11.04 -3.42
N THR A 157 -15.35 -12.24 -2.82
CA THR A 157 -15.79 -12.37 -1.42
C THR A 157 -14.62 -12.15 -0.47
N PRO A 158 -14.82 -11.47 0.68
CA PRO A 158 -13.72 -11.22 1.62
C PRO A 158 -13.01 -12.53 2.01
N GLY A 159 -11.72 -12.64 1.68
CA GLY A 159 -10.89 -13.80 2.00
C GLY A 159 -10.80 -14.89 0.93
N THR A 160 -11.42 -14.73 -0.24
CA THR A 160 -11.19 -15.61 -1.42
C THR A 160 -10.37 -14.93 -2.51
N CYS A 161 -10.08 -13.64 -2.33
CA CYS A 161 -9.43 -12.79 -3.32
C CYS A 161 -7.92 -12.73 -3.15
N PHE A 162 -7.25 -12.53 -4.28
CA PHE A 162 -5.80 -12.43 -4.37
C PHE A 162 -5.41 -11.09 -4.97
N ALA A 163 -4.27 -10.59 -4.51
CA ALA A 163 -3.53 -9.52 -5.17
C ALA A 163 -2.49 -10.17 -6.07
N CYS A 164 -2.27 -9.65 -7.28
CA CYS A 164 -1.32 -10.26 -8.23
C CYS A 164 -0.32 -9.25 -8.76
N LEU A 165 0.89 -9.74 -9.05
CA LEU A 165 1.99 -9.05 -9.72
C LEU A 165 2.16 -9.62 -11.13
N PHE A 166 2.16 -8.76 -12.14
CA PHE A 166 2.39 -9.09 -13.55
C PHE A 166 2.93 -7.84 -14.29
N ASP A 167 3.50 -8.04 -15.50
CA ASP A 167 4.29 -7.03 -16.22
C ASP A 167 3.53 -5.82 -16.78
N GLU A 168 2.20 -5.78 -16.69
CA GLU A 168 1.45 -4.57 -17.10
C GLU A 168 1.50 -3.53 -15.97
N GLU A 169 2.54 -2.70 -16.04
CA GLU A 169 2.67 -1.40 -15.36
C GLU A 169 2.19 -1.44 -13.90
N TYR A 170 2.97 -2.13 -13.07
CA TYR A 170 2.79 -2.20 -11.62
C TYR A 170 2.50 -0.80 -11.06
N GLN A 171 1.24 -0.56 -10.68
CA GLN A 171 0.89 0.59 -9.85
C GLN A 171 1.50 0.31 -8.48
N PRO A 172 2.51 1.06 -8.03
CA PRO A 172 3.17 0.78 -6.77
C PRO A 172 2.12 0.75 -5.66
N ILE A 173 2.05 -0.37 -4.93
CA ILE A 173 1.26 -0.41 -3.70
C ILE A 173 1.77 0.77 -2.87
N PRO A 174 0.91 1.72 -2.46
CA PRO A 174 1.37 2.87 -1.70
C PRO A 174 2.10 2.34 -0.49
N SER A 175 3.41 2.56 -0.45
CA SER A 175 4.25 2.18 0.67
C SER A 175 3.58 2.77 1.89
N VAL A 176 3.02 1.91 2.73
CA VAL A 176 2.47 2.37 3.99
C VAL A 176 3.67 2.76 4.80
N GLU A 177 4.02 4.04 4.74
CA GLU A 177 5.02 4.62 5.62
C GLU A 177 4.62 4.21 7.04
N PRO A 178 5.49 3.51 7.79
CA PRO A 178 5.15 3.02 9.10
C PRO A 178 4.73 4.22 9.92
N SER A 179 3.43 4.28 10.27
CA SER A 179 2.83 5.34 11.07
C SER A 179 3.77 5.63 12.24
N SER A 180 4.47 6.75 12.16
CA SER A 180 5.49 7.12 13.13
C SER A 180 4.89 7.03 14.53
N SER A 181 5.56 6.29 15.40
CA SER A 181 5.27 6.19 16.82
C SER A 181 4.92 7.57 17.39
N PRO A 182 3.87 7.71 18.22
CA PRO A 182 3.52 9.00 18.80
C PRO A 182 4.72 9.51 19.62
N THR A 183 5.36 10.56 19.12
CA THR A 183 6.36 11.29 19.89
C THR A 183 5.64 11.90 21.09
N PRO A 184 6.10 11.68 22.34
CA PRO A 184 5.47 12.28 23.51
C PRO A 184 5.51 13.81 23.37
N SER A 185 4.34 14.39 23.19
CA SER A 185 4.14 15.84 23.15
C SER A 185 4.44 16.43 24.54
N PRO A 186 5.32 17.44 24.66
CA PRO A 186 5.52 18.13 25.93
C PRO A 186 4.27 18.92 26.34
N SER A 187 3.96 18.83 27.63
CA SER A 187 2.84 19.42 28.38
C SER A 187 2.49 20.88 28.03
N PRO A 188 1.21 21.29 28.06
CA PRO A 188 0.75 22.59 27.59
C PRO A 188 0.96 23.73 28.60
N SER A 189 1.22 24.92 28.08
CA SER A 189 1.02 26.20 28.77
C SER A 189 -0.31 26.83 28.29
N PRO A 190 -1.08 27.54 29.13
CA PRO A 190 -2.40 28.03 28.76
C PRO A 190 -2.31 29.41 28.11
N SER A 191 -2.95 29.62 26.96
CA SER A 191 -3.36 30.97 26.56
C SER A 191 -4.34 31.00 25.38
N PHE A 192 -5.52 31.53 25.69
CA PHE A 192 -6.58 32.16 24.89
C PHE A 192 -7.08 31.57 23.55
N SER A 193 -8.36 31.22 23.62
CA SER A 193 -9.37 31.16 22.56
C SER A 193 -9.28 32.32 21.56
N PRO A 194 -9.45 31.99 20.26
CA PRO A 194 -10.48 32.68 19.50
C PRO A 194 -11.49 31.72 18.86
N SER A 195 -12.70 32.26 18.70
CA SER A 195 -13.88 31.70 18.05
C SER A 195 -13.58 30.95 16.74
N PRO A 196 -14.27 29.83 16.43
CA PRO A 196 -14.07 29.11 15.18
C PRO A 196 -14.64 29.91 14.01
N THR A 197 -13.77 30.48 13.19
CA THR A 197 -14.10 30.79 11.79
C THR A 197 -14.20 29.47 11.04
N PRO A 198 -15.24 29.19 10.24
CA PRO A 198 -15.29 27.99 9.43
C PRO A 198 -14.10 28.01 8.46
N ILE A 199 -13.15 27.10 8.67
CA ILE A 199 -12.03 26.88 7.76
C ILE A 199 -12.64 26.31 6.48
N GLN A 200 -12.75 27.12 5.43
CA GLN A 200 -12.99 26.61 4.10
C GLN A 200 -11.73 25.86 3.68
N ALA A 201 -11.84 24.53 3.61
CA ALA A 201 -10.75 23.66 3.24
C ALA A 201 -10.38 23.88 1.76
N THR A 202 -9.40 24.73 1.52
CA THR A 202 -8.72 24.84 0.22
C THR A 202 -7.75 23.67 0.08
N GLY A 203 -7.92 22.85 -0.95
CA GLY A 203 -7.00 21.74 -1.18
C GLY A 203 -7.32 20.92 -2.42
N TRP A 204 -6.41 20.02 -2.76
CA TRP A 204 -6.61 19.04 -3.82
C TRP A 204 -7.62 17.99 -3.40
N LEU A 205 -8.72 17.90 -4.14
CA LEU A 205 -9.76 16.91 -3.96
C LEU A 205 -9.73 15.94 -5.15
N ARG A 206 -9.78 14.64 -4.90
CA ARG A 206 -9.80 13.61 -5.94
C ARG A 206 -11.20 13.58 -6.57
N ALA A 207 -11.29 13.76 -7.88
CA ALA A 207 -12.56 13.72 -8.59
C ALA A 207 -13.16 12.31 -8.52
N ASP A 208 -14.23 12.14 -7.76
CA ASP A 208 -14.99 10.89 -7.61
C ASP A 208 -16.14 10.80 -8.64
N THR A 209 -16.56 11.95 -9.14
CA THR A 209 -17.70 12.17 -10.02
C THR A 209 -17.42 13.38 -10.90
N SER A 210 -18.17 13.53 -12.01
CA SER A 210 -18.10 14.64 -12.98
C SER A 210 -17.10 14.51 -14.14
N ASN A 211 -17.40 15.26 -15.21
CA ASN A 211 -16.61 15.28 -16.45
C ASN A 211 -15.54 16.39 -16.48
N ASN A 212 -15.59 17.33 -15.54
CA ASN A 212 -14.61 18.42 -15.41
C ASN A 212 -14.50 18.91 -13.95
N CYS A 213 -13.42 19.63 -13.63
CA CYS A 213 -13.15 20.09 -12.26
C CYS A 213 -14.14 21.16 -11.77
N ASN A 214 -14.76 21.93 -12.67
CA ASN A 214 -15.76 22.92 -12.27
C ASN A 214 -17.01 22.27 -11.70
N GLU A 215 -17.54 21.26 -12.41
CA GLU A 215 -18.68 20.46 -11.94
C GLU A 215 -18.34 19.76 -10.62
N PHE A 216 -17.16 19.12 -10.54
CA PHE A 216 -16.75 18.42 -9.34
C PHE A 216 -16.63 19.35 -8.13
N CYS A 217 -15.94 20.50 -8.26
CA CYS A 217 -15.87 21.47 -7.16
C CYS A 217 -17.25 21.99 -6.76
N ALA A 218 -18.14 22.22 -7.72
CA ALA A 218 -19.51 22.64 -7.45
C ALA A 218 -20.30 21.60 -6.64
N THR A 219 -20.08 20.29 -6.86
CA THR A 219 -20.70 19.24 -6.02
C THR A 219 -20.28 19.33 -4.55
N LYS A 220 -19.08 19.86 -4.27
CA LYS A 220 -18.56 20.10 -2.92
C LYS A 220 -18.90 21.50 -2.39
N SER A 221 -19.74 22.26 -3.09
CA SER A 221 -20.04 23.68 -2.80
C SER A 221 -18.80 24.58 -2.80
N LEU A 222 -17.83 24.25 -3.66
CA LEU A 222 -16.58 24.98 -3.86
C LEU A 222 -16.48 25.46 -5.31
N THR A 223 -15.55 26.37 -5.56
CA THR A 223 -15.23 26.90 -6.89
C THR A 223 -13.85 26.42 -7.33
N CYS A 224 -13.67 26.12 -8.61
CA CYS A 224 -12.35 25.78 -9.13
C CYS A 224 -11.45 27.03 -9.11
N SER A 225 -10.27 26.93 -8.50
CA SER A 225 -9.35 28.05 -8.38
C SER A 225 -8.29 28.02 -9.48
N ASN A 226 -8.20 29.10 -10.25
CA ASN A 226 -7.18 29.28 -11.29
C ASN A 226 -5.97 30.11 -10.79
N THR A 227 -5.91 30.45 -9.50
CA THR A 227 -4.81 31.26 -8.98
C THR A 227 -3.57 30.40 -8.72
N PRO A 228 -2.43 30.67 -9.41
CA PRO A 228 -1.24 29.82 -9.36
C PRO A 228 -0.56 29.78 -7.98
N SER A 229 -0.85 30.72 -7.09
CA SER A 229 -0.26 30.80 -5.75
C SER A 229 -0.92 29.88 -4.72
N SER A 230 -2.11 29.34 -5.00
CA SER A 230 -2.81 28.43 -4.07
C SER A 230 -2.69 26.95 -4.46
N CYS A 231 -2.39 26.65 -5.72
CA CYS A 231 -2.23 25.29 -6.26
C CYS A 231 -1.23 25.32 -7.44
N PRO A 232 -0.12 24.56 -7.41
CA PRO A 232 0.96 24.69 -8.39
C PRO A 232 0.70 24.05 -9.77
N ALA A 233 -0.51 23.53 -10.05
CA ALA A 233 -0.87 23.02 -11.37
C ALA A 233 -2.06 23.81 -11.93
N TYR A 234 -1.84 24.42 -13.09
CA TYR A 234 -2.74 25.33 -13.77
C TYR A 234 -3.81 24.52 -14.54
N CYS A 235 -5.09 24.76 -14.29
CA CYS A 235 -6.15 24.36 -15.22
C CYS A 235 -6.41 25.53 -16.18
N GLY A 236 -5.74 25.54 -17.32
CA GLY A 236 -6.03 26.48 -18.39
C GLY A 236 -7.28 26.04 -19.17
N SER A 237 -8.28 26.90 -19.26
CA SER A 237 -9.34 26.82 -20.27
C SER A 237 -9.12 27.97 -21.24
N THR A 238 -8.74 27.67 -22.48
CA THR A 238 -8.82 28.65 -23.56
C THR A 238 -10.26 28.70 -24.06
N SER A 239 -10.86 29.87 -24.01
CA SER A 239 -12.19 30.13 -24.55
C SER A 239 -12.18 29.96 -26.07
N GLY A 240 -12.61 28.80 -26.55
CA GLY A 240 -12.80 28.51 -27.96
C GLY A 240 -12.47 27.05 -28.27
N TYR A 241 -13.50 26.20 -28.24
CA TYR A 241 -13.49 24.75 -28.52
C TYR A 241 -12.93 23.85 -27.41
N ALA A 242 -13.68 22.78 -27.16
CA ALA A 242 -13.61 21.90 -26.00
C ALA A 242 -12.38 20.97 -26.01
N GLN A 243 -11.19 21.51 -25.77
CA GLN A 243 -10.01 20.74 -25.42
C GLN A 243 -9.49 21.24 -24.08
N ILE A 244 -9.55 20.39 -23.07
CA ILE A 244 -8.84 20.61 -21.81
C ILE A 244 -7.45 20.00 -22.02
N GLU A 245 -6.50 20.79 -22.51
CA GLU A 245 -5.09 20.41 -22.40
C GLU A 245 -4.67 20.64 -20.94
N ALA A 246 -4.32 19.58 -20.24
CA ALA A 246 -3.65 19.70 -18.95
C ALA A 246 -2.21 20.18 -19.18
N THR A 247 -2.01 21.49 -19.35
CA THR A 247 -0.66 22.07 -19.42
C THR A 247 -0.07 22.17 -18.03
N TRP A 248 0.91 21.33 -17.72
CA TRP A 248 1.71 21.45 -16.50
C TRP A 248 2.68 22.64 -16.69
N ALA A 249 2.68 23.58 -15.75
CA ALA A 249 3.46 24.81 -15.87
C ALA A 249 4.97 24.49 -15.84
N THR A 250 5.63 24.64 -16.99
CA THR A 250 7.08 24.45 -17.18
C THR A 250 7.85 25.66 -16.66
N TRP A 251 8.07 25.74 -15.34
CA TRP A 251 9.09 26.62 -14.77
C TRP A 251 10.15 25.75 -14.09
N TYR A 252 11.33 25.71 -14.71
CA TYR A 252 12.51 24.88 -14.44
C TYR A 252 12.60 23.54 -15.18
N SER A 253 13.81 23.30 -15.70
CA SER A 253 14.25 22.23 -16.58
C SER A 253 14.09 20.83 -15.98
N SER A 254 12.93 20.23 -16.21
CA SER A 254 12.64 18.80 -16.48
C SER A 254 11.21 18.48 -16.03
N PRO A 255 10.31 18.03 -16.93
CA PRO A 255 8.95 17.67 -16.55
C PRO A 255 8.96 16.26 -15.98
N ILE A 256 9.25 16.17 -14.69
CA ILE A 256 9.08 14.93 -13.93
C ILE A 256 7.91 15.18 -12.99
N ASP A 257 6.81 14.45 -13.16
CA ASP A 257 5.72 14.44 -12.19
C ASP A 257 6.31 14.12 -10.80
N PRO A 258 6.15 14.98 -9.78
CA PRO A 258 6.78 14.79 -8.48
C PRO A 258 6.24 13.58 -7.70
N VAL A 259 5.11 13.00 -8.13
CA VAL A 259 4.47 11.84 -7.50
C VAL A 259 4.71 10.56 -8.29
N THR A 260 4.65 10.58 -9.63
CA THR A 260 4.80 9.37 -10.47
C THR A 260 6.18 9.20 -11.09
N LYS A 261 6.98 10.26 -11.15
CA LYS A 261 8.31 10.32 -11.81
C LYS A 261 8.33 10.02 -13.31
N GLU A 262 7.19 10.01 -13.99
CA GLU A 262 7.14 9.84 -15.44
C GLU A 262 7.53 11.12 -16.19
N THR A 263 8.15 10.94 -17.37
CA THR A 263 8.51 12.04 -18.29
C THR A 263 7.59 11.99 -19.51
N CYS A 264 6.72 12.99 -19.67
CA CYS A 264 5.93 13.13 -20.88
C CYS A 264 6.79 13.76 -21.99
N TRP A 265 7.20 12.97 -22.97
CA TRP A 265 7.81 13.47 -24.20
C TRP A 265 6.72 13.98 -25.16
N GLY A 266 6.89 15.21 -25.62
CA GLY A 266 5.88 15.94 -26.38
C GLY A 266 6.01 15.85 -27.90
N SER A 267 4.98 16.45 -28.50
CA SER A 267 4.84 17.00 -29.85
C SER A 267 4.54 16.03 -30.98
N GLY A 268 3.27 16.04 -31.40
CA GLY A 268 2.85 15.48 -32.68
C GLY A 268 1.36 15.18 -32.75
N SER A 269 0.51 16.21 -32.81
CA SER A 269 -0.87 16.17 -33.35
C SER A 269 -1.75 15.00 -32.88
N CYS A 270 -2.53 15.21 -31.80
CA CYS A 270 -3.59 14.30 -31.42
C CYS A 270 -4.71 14.29 -32.46
N SER A 271 -4.90 13.13 -33.08
CA SER A 271 -6.06 12.76 -33.88
C SER A 271 -7.38 13.08 -33.15
N THR A 272 -8.34 13.65 -33.88
CA THR A 272 -9.63 14.17 -33.40
C THR A 272 -10.66 13.07 -33.12
N SER A 273 -10.31 12.07 -32.30
CA SER A 273 -11.30 11.10 -31.80
C SER A 273 -11.00 10.65 -30.37
N PHE A 274 -10.87 11.60 -29.45
CA PHE A 274 -10.98 11.28 -28.03
C PHE A 274 -12.46 11.20 -27.66
N GLN A 275 -12.92 9.98 -27.37
CA GLN A 275 -14.20 9.77 -26.70
C GLN A 275 -14.13 10.41 -25.31
N TRP A 276 -15.16 11.18 -24.95
CA TRP A 276 -15.32 11.76 -23.62
C TRP A 276 -15.27 10.67 -22.56
N LYS A 277 -14.14 10.55 -21.85
CA LYS A 277 -14.07 9.74 -20.64
C LYS A 277 -14.15 10.65 -19.41
N PRO A 278 -14.96 10.29 -18.40
CA PRO A 278 -15.14 11.08 -17.19
C PRO A 278 -13.86 11.12 -16.33
N LEU A 279 -13.68 12.17 -15.53
CA LEU A 279 -12.44 12.45 -14.78
C LEU A 279 -12.03 11.34 -13.80
N TRP A 280 -13.00 10.59 -13.25
CA TRP A 280 -12.73 9.49 -12.33
C TRP A 280 -11.91 8.37 -12.99
N ALA A 281 -11.97 8.22 -14.32
CA ALA A 281 -11.20 7.22 -15.05
C ALA A 281 -9.68 7.50 -15.04
N TYR A 282 -9.26 8.73 -14.73
CA TYR A 282 -7.86 9.16 -14.78
C TYR A 282 -7.28 9.58 -13.42
N ASN A 283 -7.94 9.27 -12.30
CA ASN A 283 -7.47 9.70 -10.98
C ASN A 283 -7.22 11.22 -10.86
N ALA A 284 -7.96 12.04 -11.62
CA ALA A 284 -7.75 13.48 -11.67
C ALA A 284 -7.96 14.10 -10.28
N ARG A 285 -7.10 15.06 -9.92
CA ARG A 285 -7.27 15.90 -8.72
C ARG A 285 -7.67 17.30 -9.17
N CYS A 286 -8.67 17.86 -8.50
CA CYS A 286 -9.16 19.21 -8.76
C CYS A 286 -8.84 20.11 -7.56
N CYS A 287 -8.39 21.33 -7.83
CA CYS A 287 -8.15 22.34 -6.80
C CYS A 287 -9.43 23.13 -6.55
N CYS A 288 -10.10 22.86 -5.43
CA CYS A 288 -11.36 23.48 -5.07
C CYS A 288 -11.18 24.45 -3.90
N ARG A 289 -11.84 25.62 -3.98
CA ARG A 289 -11.80 26.70 -2.99
C ARG A 289 -13.18 27.28 -2.73
#